data_AF-A0A942LD19-F1
#
_entry.id   AF-A0A942LD19-F1
#
_cell.length_a   1.000
_cell.length_b   1.000
_cell.length_c   1.000
_cell.angle_alpha   90.00
_cell.angle_beta   90.00
_cell.angle_gamma   90.00
#
_symmetry.space_group_name_H-M   'P 1'
#
loop_
_entity.id
_entity.type
_entity.pdbx_description
1 polymer ?
#
loop_
_entity_poly.entity_id
_entity_poly.type
_entity_poly.pdbx_seq_one_letter_code
_entity_poly.pdbx_strand_id
1 'polypeptide(L)'
;GANPMHGRDLSGGLAALNTVAKIPYRSVCQDGISNTFSVVPQVLGKDEENRINMLVSILKGYFVQGGHHLNVNVMDREILLEAMENPQKYPNLTLRVSGYAVHFNRLTREQQLEVIKRTFHQIM
;
A
#
# COMPACT_ATOMS: atom_id res chain seq x y z
N GLY A 1 10.02 7.40 -1.82
CA GLY A 1 9.78 6.32 -0.84
C GLY A 1 10.68 5.15 -1.16
N ALA A 2 10.63 4.09 -0.37
CA ALA A 2 11.42 2.87 -0.53
C ALA A 2 10.68 1.74 -1.28
N ASN A 3 9.53 2.06 -1.86
CA ASN A 3 8.75 1.14 -2.69
C ASN A 3 9.57 0.58 -3.86
N PRO A 4 9.38 -0.70 -4.23
CA PRO A 4 9.73 -1.18 -5.56
C PRO A 4 9.11 -0.30 -6.65
N MET A 5 9.78 -0.21 -7.80
CA MET A 5 9.20 0.45 -8.97
C MET A 5 7.91 -0.27 -9.38
N HIS A 6 6.92 0.51 -9.83
CA HIS A 6 5.58 0.02 -10.16
C HIS A 6 5.61 -1.24 -11.02
N GLY A 7 4.89 -2.27 -10.57
CA GLY A 7 4.73 -3.53 -11.28
C GLY A 7 5.95 -4.44 -11.31
N ARG A 8 7.03 -4.15 -10.55
CA ARG A 8 8.22 -5.02 -10.50
C ARG A 8 8.22 -6.01 -9.34
N ASP A 9 7.37 -5.79 -8.36
CA ASP A 9 7.13 -6.65 -7.20
C ASP A 9 6.08 -7.74 -7.53
N LEU A 10 6.50 -8.69 -8.37
CA LEU A 10 5.66 -9.76 -8.91
C LEU A 10 5.56 -11.01 -8.02
N SER A 11 6.43 -11.13 -7.01
CA SER A 11 6.53 -12.32 -6.14
C SER A 11 5.57 -12.28 -4.95
N GLY A 12 4.57 -11.40 -4.95
CA GLY A 12 3.58 -11.26 -3.88
C GLY A 12 3.93 -10.20 -2.82
N GLY A 13 2.94 -9.93 -1.96
CA GLY A 13 3.01 -8.89 -0.95
C GLY A 13 4.08 -9.12 0.10
N LEU A 14 4.23 -10.35 0.61
CA LEU A 14 5.24 -10.70 1.61
C LEU A 14 6.66 -10.56 1.05
N ALA A 15 6.90 -10.96 -0.20
CA ALA A 15 8.20 -10.81 -0.82
C ALA A 15 8.61 -9.33 -0.96
N ALA A 16 7.67 -8.47 -1.34
CA ALA A 16 7.87 -7.02 -1.41
C ALA A 16 8.19 -6.44 -0.02
N LEU A 17 7.41 -6.80 1.00
CA LEU A 17 7.61 -6.36 2.38
C LEU A 17 8.96 -6.83 2.94
N ASN A 18 9.31 -8.11 2.77
CA ASN A 18 10.59 -8.67 3.20
C ASN A 18 11.78 -8.00 2.51
N THR A 19 11.62 -7.54 1.27
CA THR A 19 12.68 -6.83 0.55
C THR A 19 12.91 -5.45 1.17
N VAL A 20 11.85 -4.68 1.44
CA VAL A 20 11.98 -3.35 2.04
C VAL A 20 12.45 -3.43 3.49
N ALA A 21 12.07 -4.47 4.24
CA ALA A 21 12.52 -4.68 5.63
C ALA A 21 14.04 -4.84 5.76
N LYS A 22 14.75 -5.22 4.68
CA LYS A 22 16.22 -5.35 4.68
C LYS A 22 16.96 -4.01 4.67
N ILE A 23 16.28 -2.89 4.40
CA ILE A 23 16.94 -1.58 4.33
C ILE A 23 17.33 -1.14 5.75
N PRO A 24 18.61 -0.85 6.01
CA PRO A 24 19.09 -0.62 7.38
C PRO A 24 18.69 0.77 7.91
N TYR A 25 17.63 0.82 8.72
CA TYR A 25 17.19 2.06 9.38
C TYR A 25 18.25 2.62 10.34
N ARG A 26 18.63 1.83 11.34
CA ARG A 26 19.42 2.33 12.49
C ARG A 26 20.83 2.81 12.13
N SER A 27 21.46 2.20 11.12
CA SER A 27 22.85 2.50 10.74
C SER A 27 23.00 3.41 9.53
N VAL A 28 21.94 3.60 8.71
CA VAL A 28 22.05 4.35 7.45
C VAL A 28 20.88 5.32 7.27
N CYS A 29 19.64 4.84 7.33
CA CYS A 29 18.46 5.61 6.91
C CYS A 29 17.67 6.19 8.10
N GLN A 30 18.33 6.90 9.02
CA GLN A 30 17.68 7.39 10.26
C GLN A 30 16.58 8.43 10.05
N ASP A 31 16.57 9.12 8.89
CA ASP A 31 15.48 10.03 8.47
C ASP A 31 14.20 9.28 8.03
N GLY A 32 14.25 7.95 8.00
CA GLY A 32 13.10 7.08 7.82
C GLY A 32 13.04 6.38 6.47
N ILE A 33 12.33 5.24 6.47
CA ILE A 33 12.14 4.40 5.29
C ILE A 33 10.63 4.26 5.06
N SER A 34 10.09 5.06 4.13
CA SER A 34 8.66 5.08 3.82
C SER A 34 8.29 4.02 2.78
N ASN A 35 7.51 3.02 3.17
CA ASN A 35 6.90 2.04 2.27
C ASN A 35 5.38 2.22 2.16
N THR A 36 4.81 2.08 0.96
CA THR A 36 3.36 2.10 0.72
C THR A 36 2.87 0.79 0.13
N PHE A 37 2.15 0.01 0.92
CA PHE A 37 1.62 -1.29 0.56
C PHE A 37 0.13 -1.17 0.21
N SER A 38 -0.22 -1.55 -1.01
CA SER A 38 -1.60 -1.61 -1.49
C SER A 38 -1.95 -3.05 -1.84
N VAL A 39 -3.05 -3.56 -1.29
CA VAL A 39 -3.48 -4.95 -1.45
C VAL A 39 -4.99 -5.00 -1.69
N VAL A 40 -5.45 -5.95 -2.50
CA VAL A 40 -6.89 -6.15 -2.68
C VAL A 40 -7.48 -6.93 -1.50
N PRO A 41 -8.74 -6.63 -1.06
CA PRO A 41 -9.32 -7.24 0.13
C PRO A 41 -9.33 -8.77 0.13
N GLN A 42 -9.54 -9.38 -1.05
CA GLN A 42 -9.65 -10.83 -1.21
C GLN A 42 -8.35 -11.58 -0.85
N VAL A 43 -7.19 -10.93 -1.01
CA VAL A 43 -5.88 -11.51 -0.68
C VAL A 43 -5.68 -11.61 0.83
N LEU A 44 -6.28 -10.70 1.60
CA LEU A 44 -6.19 -10.72 3.06
C LEU A 44 -7.14 -11.76 3.68
N GLY A 45 -8.23 -12.10 3.01
CA GLY A 45 -9.18 -13.10 3.51
C GLY A 45 -10.56 -12.96 2.89
N LYS A 46 -11.38 -14.02 3.04
CA LYS A 46 -12.75 -14.06 2.51
C LYS A 46 -13.70 -13.19 3.34
N ASP A 47 -13.59 -13.28 4.65
CA ASP A 47 -14.36 -12.51 5.64
C ASP A 47 -13.49 -11.50 6.39
N GLU A 48 -14.16 -10.62 7.14
CA GLU A 48 -13.53 -9.51 7.85
C GLU A 48 -12.56 -9.99 8.94
N GLU A 49 -12.92 -11.01 9.71
CA GLU A 49 -12.08 -11.55 10.78
C GLU A 49 -10.76 -12.09 10.22
N ASN A 50 -10.83 -12.88 9.15
CA ASN A 50 -9.64 -13.39 8.48
C ASN A 50 -8.78 -12.27 7.89
N ARG A 51 -9.39 -11.22 7.32
CA ARG A 51 -8.65 -10.05 6.81
C ARG A 51 -7.90 -9.33 7.91
N ILE A 52 -8.55 -9.11 9.06
CA ILE A 52 -7.92 -8.47 10.24
C ILE A 52 -6.76 -9.33 10.73
N ASN A 53 -6.98 -10.63 10.94
CA ASN A 53 -5.95 -11.55 11.43
C ASN A 53 -4.75 -11.67 10.49
N MET A 54 -5.00 -11.71 9.18
CA MET A 54 -3.95 -11.72 8.16
C MET A 54 -3.16 -10.41 8.17
N LEU A 55 -3.84 -9.26 8.18
CA LEU A 55 -3.17 -7.96 8.20
C LEU A 55 -2.32 -7.79 9.47
N VAL A 56 -2.83 -8.18 10.63
CA VAL A 56 -2.08 -8.17 11.90
C VAL A 56 -0.85 -9.06 11.79
N SER A 57 -0.96 -10.25 11.22
CA SER A 57 0.16 -11.17 11.01
C SER A 57 1.23 -10.58 10.10
N ILE A 58 0.83 -9.95 8.99
CA ILE A 58 1.72 -9.27 8.05
C ILE A 58 2.47 -8.13 8.76
N LEU A 59 1.77 -7.28 9.49
CA LEU A 59 2.36 -6.16 10.22
C LEU A 59 3.37 -6.67 11.25
N LYS A 60 2.99 -7.67 12.06
CA LYS A 60 3.89 -8.31 13.02
C LYS A 60 5.16 -8.82 12.34
N GLY A 61 5.01 -9.60 11.26
CA GLY A 61 6.13 -10.15 10.51
C GLY A 61 7.05 -9.09 9.91
N TYR A 62 6.49 -8.00 9.37
CA TYR A 62 7.26 -6.91 8.79
C TYR A 62 8.09 -6.14 9.83
N PHE A 63 7.47 -5.78 10.96
CA PHE A 63 8.14 -4.99 11.99
C PHE A 63 9.15 -5.81 12.81
N VAL A 64 8.89 -7.12 13.04
CA VAL A 64 9.86 -8.02 13.69
C VAL A 64 11.14 -8.17 12.85
N GLN A 65 11.03 -8.11 11.51
CA GLN A 65 12.18 -8.14 10.60
C GLN A 65 12.92 -6.80 10.49
N GLY A 66 12.52 -5.78 11.23
CA GLY A 66 13.18 -4.46 11.21
C GLY A 66 12.62 -3.48 10.17
N GLY A 67 11.49 -3.80 9.53
CA GLY A 67 10.75 -2.82 8.74
C GLY A 67 10.44 -1.57 9.57
N HIS A 68 10.64 -0.39 8.99
CA HIS A 68 10.54 0.87 9.74
C HIS A 68 9.14 1.48 9.71
N HIS A 69 8.57 1.67 8.52
CA HIS A 69 7.27 2.32 8.34
C HIS A 69 6.48 1.65 7.23
N LEU A 70 5.17 1.53 7.43
CA LEU A 70 4.25 0.99 6.43
C LEU A 70 2.97 1.82 6.33
N ASN A 71 2.70 2.33 5.13
CA ASN A 71 1.37 2.77 4.73
C ASN A 71 0.60 1.56 4.19
N VAL A 72 -0.68 1.45 4.55
CA VAL A 72 -1.54 0.35 4.12
C VAL A 72 -2.77 0.91 3.41
N ASN A 73 -3.03 0.45 2.19
CA ASN A 73 -4.31 0.61 1.50
C ASN A 73 -4.89 -0.78 1.24
N VAL A 74 -6.16 -0.99 1.61
CA VAL A 74 -6.89 -2.24 1.35
C VAL A 74 -8.08 -1.90 0.45
N MET A 75 -7.92 -2.08 -0.86
CA MET A 75 -8.93 -1.67 -1.84
C MET A 75 -8.66 -2.22 -3.24
N ASP A 76 -9.72 -2.20 -4.06
CA ASP A 76 -9.67 -2.55 -5.48
C ASP A 76 -9.31 -1.34 -6.35
N ARG A 77 -8.55 -1.58 -7.43
CA ARG A 77 -8.11 -0.52 -8.37
C ARG A 77 -9.31 0.11 -9.07
N GLU A 78 -10.36 -0.66 -9.31
CA GLU A 78 -11.60 -0.28 -9.96
C GLU A 78 -12.30 0.87 -9.22
N ILE A 79 -12.19 0.92 -7.89
CA ILE A 79 -12.72 2.02 -7.08
C ILE A 79 -12.02 3.34 -7.43
N LEU A 80 -10.72 3.32 -7.71
CA LEU A 80 -9.97 4.51 -8.10
C LEU A 80 -10.34 4.96 -9.51
N LEU A 81 -10.50 4.02 -10.45
CA LEU A 81 -10.95 4.31 -11.81
C LEU A 81 -12.35 4.93 -11.80
N GLU A 82 -13.26 4.38 -10.98
CA GLU A 82 -14.60 4.95 -10.85
C GLU A 82 -14.57 6.33 -10.18
N ALA A 83 -13.74 6.52 -9.15
CA ALA A 83 -13.59 7.80 -8.48
C ALA A 83 -12.96 8.89 -9.36
N MET A 84 -12.12 8.53 -10.34
CA MET A 84 -11.62 9.48 -11.34
C MET A 84 -12.72 10.04 -12.24
N GLU A 85 -13.66 9.19 -12.64
CA GLU A 85 -14.74 9.56 -13.56
C GLU A 85 -15.96 10.12 -12.82
N ASN A 86 -16.20 9.69 -11.58
CA ASN A 86 -17.34 10.08 -10.74
C ASN A 86 -16.91 10.47 -9.31
N PRO A 87 -16.16 11.57 -9.12
CA PRO A 87 -15.61 11.97 -7.82
C PRO A 87 -16.69 12.18 -6.74
N GLN A 88 -17.89 12.63 -7.12
CA GLN A 88 -19.03 12.85 -6.24
C GLN A 88 -19.54 11.57 -5.56
N LYS A 89 -19.30 10.39 -6.13
CA LYS A 89 -19.66 9.09 -5.52
C LYS A 89 -18.72 8.76 -4.35
N TYR A 90 -17.53 9.34 -4.33
CA TYR A 90 -16.44 9.03 -3.42
C TYR A 90 -15.87 10.30 -2.75
N PRO A 91 -16.70 11.15 -2.11
CA PRO A 91 -16.26 12.48 -1.65
C PRO A 91 -15.15 12.42 -0.60
N ASN A 92 -15.12 11.34 0.20
CA ASN A 92 -14.19 11.14 1.31
C ASN A 92 -13.15 10.05 1.03
N LEU A 93 -13.03 9.58 -0.22
CA LEU A 93 -12.06 8.53 -0.55
C LEU A 93 -10.65 9.00 -0.25
N THR A 94 -10.02 8.32 0.70
CA THR A 94 -8.74 8.73 1.30
C THR A 94 -7.73 7.61 1.11
N LEU A 95 -6.56 7.96 0.61
CA LEU A 95 -5.49 7.03 0.29
C LEU A 95 -4.23 7.40 1.03
N ARG A 96 -3.48 6.38 1.44
CA ARG A 96 -2.11 6.56 1.91
C ARG A 96 -1.16 6.65 0.71
N VAL A 97 -0.42 7.75 0.63
CA VAL A 97 0.58 8.03 -0.40
C VAL A 97 1.87 8.47 0.25
N SER A 98 2.98 7.76 -0.03
CA SER A 98 4.36 8.20 0.22
C SER A 98 4.72 8.70 1.64
N GLY A 99 3.87 8.49 2.65
CA GLY A 99 4.09 8.88 4.05
C GLY A 99 2.91 9.61 4.71
N TYR A 100 1.90 10.01 3.95
CA TYR A 100 0.73 10.75 4.44
C TYR A 100 -0.57 10.25 3.79
N ALA A 101 -1.71 10.79 4.22
CA ALA A 101 -3.01 10.50 3.63
C ALA A 101 -3.51 11.68 2.79
N VAL A 102 -4.18 11.39 1.67
CA VAL A 102 -4.76 12.42 0.80
C VAL A 102 -6.15 12.00 0.34
N HIS A 103 -7.05 12.96 0.18
CA HIS A 103 -8.31 12.71 -0.52
C HIS A 103 -8.04 12.54 -2.01
N PHE A 104 -8.46 11.42 -2.59
CA PHE A 104 -8.19 11.09 -3.99
C PHE A 104 -8.70 12.15 -4.96
N ASN A 105 -9.86 12.75 -4.65
CA ASN A 105 -10.47 13.81 -5.45
C ASN A 105 -9.71 15.14 -5.40
N ARG A 106 -8.76 15.32 -4.47
CA ARG A 106 -7.90 16.52 -4.40
C ARG A 106 -6.61 16.39 -5.20
N LEU A 107 -6.34 15.21 -5.77
CA LEU A 107 -5.20 14.98 -6.63
C LEU A 107 -5.47 15.47 -8.05
N THR A 108 -4.43 15.92 -8.74
CA THR A 108 -4.51 16.18 -10.19
C THR A 108 -4.70 14.87 -10.96
N ARG A 109 -5.22 14.93 -12.18
CA ARG A 109 -5.44 13.73 -13.01
C ARG A 109 -4.15 12.93 -13.23
N GLU A 110 -3.01 13.62 -13.41
CA GLU A 110 -1.69 12.99 -13.50
C GLU A 110 -1.32 12.24 -12.21
N GLN A 111 -1.51 12.88 -11.06
CA GLN A 111 -1.25 12.25 -9.75
C GLN A 111 -2.17 11.05 -9.50
N GLN A 112 -3.43 11.13 -9.90
CA GLN A 112 -4.37 10.01 -9.79
C GLN A 112 -3.92 8.82 -10.64
N LEU A 113 -3.54 9.06 -11.90
CA LEU A 113 -3.00 8.03 -12.78
C LEU A 113 -1.73 7.39 -12.21
N GLU A 114 -0.86 8.19 -11.60
CA GLU A 114 0.34 7.69 -10.95
C GLU A 114 0.02 6.79 -9.75
N VAL A 115 -1.01 7.11 -8.97
CA VAL A 115 -1.49 6.24 -7.87
C VAL A 115 -2.05 4.93 -8.43
N ILE A 116 -2.82 4.96 -9.51
CA ILE A 116 -3.45 3.78 -10.12
C ILE A 116 -2.41 2.83 -10.73
N LYS A 117 -1.33 3.37 -11.30
CA LYS A 117 -0.22 2.60 -11.89
C LYS A 117 0.57 1.80 -10.85
N ARG A 118 0.49 2.15 -9.56
CA ARG A 118 1.17 1.41 -8.48
C ARG A 118 0.72 -0.04 -8.43
N THR A 119 1.54 -0.87 -7.81
CA THR A 119 1.24 -2.27 -7.57
C THR A 119 0.09 -2.39 -6.56
N PHE A 120 -0.91 -3.20 -6.91
CA PHE A 120 -1.95 -3.69 -6.01
C PHE A 120 -1.75 -5.19 -5.90
N HIS A 121 -1.26 -5.66 -4.76
CA HIS A 121 -0.92 -7.07 -4.60
C HIS A 121 -2.18 -7.93 -4.73
N GLN A 122 -2.14 -8.86 -5.69
CA GLN A 122 -3.19 -9.83 -6.00
C GLN A 122 -2.90 -11.21 -5.39
N ILE A 123 -1.69 -11.39 -4.83
CA ILE A 123 -1.25 -12.56 -4.08
C ILE A 123 -0.41 -12.10 -2.89
N MET A 124 -0.44 -12.85 -1.80
CA MET A 124 0.31 -12.57 -0.58
C MET A 124 1.71 -13.15 -0.66
#